data_AF-A0A146MIK3-F1
#
_entry.id   AF-A0A146MIK3-F1
#
_cell.length_a   1.000
_cell.length_b   1.000
_cell.length_c   1.000
_cell.angle_alpha   90.00
_cell.angle_beta   90.00
_cell.angle_gamma   90.00
#
_symmetry.space_group_name_H-M   'P 1'
#
loop_
_entity.id
_entity.type
_entity.pdbx_description
1 polymer ?
#
loop_
_entity_poly.entity_id
_entity_poly.type
_entity_poly.pdbx_seq_one_letter_code
_entity_poly.pdbx_strand_id
1 'polypeptide(L)'
;LEKLDNCHTKDILDRIEEKLRDKDLVTDTPFINKWTLKLSYCYELFKVNKNKGIETAEEAIKEAETSKDPVFLKYNTSFLHVSNSLRLLMLINSDRKVGRNLEALCGRIKPYVEMDDSEKSGVLAIRTNVLRWYGPEGNTQGLDIIRTAILLNPQEVEWKIILVILLNRCRHFNRNRKLSWADVREPVEMLEKLIRTRELSLKNRVTCQYLLAVIHRDLIMNDPKSELGETGKIKVLQLCKEIHRSKATTDPMVVSFCAMQLCRGGETETAISMIEEGLAKFPRHIDLNTTACNIYKNQRMYNKVLECARIAYDEGGYGAAWIYLESMCKRNMYLDHERFFEDLIKRHPSKFEVQIHVGAALFYFYARKKIVKGCIHMEKALKLEPTYEGINDTYNYWSKSRVNPLEVTYNQTLVGLAAKNHSDEEESILRRVQELIEVQVDVTRMNVCSEKDLVVEHMKGKPPLRTCSYWRRFWRRSSRSNNTP
;
A
#
# COMPACT_ATOMS: atom_id res chain seq x y z
N LEU A 1 -20.75 6.46 11.17
CA LEU A 1 -20.55 5.11 10.60
C LEU A 1 -21.70 4.77 9.67
N GLU A 2 -22.96 4.94 10.10
CA GLU A 2 -24.17 4.73 9.26
C GLU A 2 -24.25 5.59 7.98
N LYS A 3 -23.55 6.73 7.91
CA LYS A 3 -23.52 7.59 6.71
C LYS A 3 -22.43 7.23 5.67
N LEU A 4 -21.61 6.21 5.93
CA LEU A 4 -20.53 5.76 5.03
C LEU A 4 -20.91 4.50 4.24
N ASP A 5 -22.22 4.27 4.09
CA ASP A 5 -22.79 3.03 3.54
C ASP A 5 -22.66 3.00 2.01
N ASN A 6 -21.49 2.60 1.51
CA ASN A 6 -21.24 2.22 0.12
C ASN A 6 -20.12 1.16 -0.03
N CYS A 7 -19.75 0.48 1.05
CA CYS A 7 -18.82 -0.65 1.00
C CYS A 7 -19.50 -1.87 1.62
N HIS A 8 -19.46 -3.02 0.94
CA HIS A 8 -19.98 -4.27 1.49
C HIS A 8 -19.37 -4.53 2.88
N THR A 9 -20.21 -4.56 3.93
CA THR A 9 -19.81 -4.68 5.34
C THR A 9 -18.82 -5.82 5.60
N LYS A 10 -18.97 -6.92 4.85
CA LYS A 10 -18.07 -8.09 4.88
C LYS A 10 -16.63 -7.75 4.46
N ASP A 11 -16.45 -6.91 3.43
CA ASP A 11 -15.13 -6.48 2.95
C ASP A 11 -14.40 -5.58 3.97
N ILE A 12 -15.14 -4.72 4.69
CA ILE A 12 -14.55 -3.90 5.76
C ILE A 12 -14.14 -4.77 6.96
N LEU A 13 -15.00 -5.70 7.38
CA LEU A 13 -14.72 -6.58 8.51
C LEU A 13 -13.48 -7.44 8.25
N ASP A 14 -13.42 -8.09 7.09
CA ASP A 14 -12.28 -8.94 6.69
C ASP A 14 -10.98 -8.11 6.64
N ARG A 15 -11.03 -6.89 6.09
CA ARG A 15 -9.88 -5.97 6.03
C ARG A 15 -9.39 -5.50 7.40
N ILE A 16 -10.31 -5.21 8.33
CA ILE A 16 -9.95 -4.81 9.69
C ILE A 16 -9.38 -6.01 10.45
N GLU A 17 -9.97 -7.19 10.27
CA GLU A 17 -9.50 -8.43 10.88
C GLU A 17 -8.09 -8.80 10.42
N GLU A 18 -7.81 -8.72 9.11
CA GLU A 18 -6.48 -8.90 8.54
C GLU A 18 -5.45 -7.97 9.23
N LYS A 19 -5.78 -6.69 9.40
CA LYS A 19 -4.92 -5.72 10.09
C LYS A 19 -4.73 -5.99 11.58
N LEU A 20 -5.72 -6.60 12.26
CA LEU A 20 -5.58 -6.99 13.66
C LEU A 20 -4.75 -8.27 13.82
N ARG A 21 -4.73 -9.13 12.81
CA ARG A 21 -3.90 -10.36 12.75
C ARG A 21 -2.46 -10.08 12.34
N ASP A 22 -2.20 -8.93 11.74
CA ASP A 22 -0.85 -8.46 11.43
C ASP A 22 -0.03 -8.35 12.72
N LYS A 23 0.87 -9.33 12.93
CA LYS A 23 1.71 -9.45 14.12
C LYS A 23 2.67 -8.27 14.26
N ASP A 24 3.01 -7.60 13.15
CA ASP A 24 3.94 -6.47 13.12
C ASP A 24 3.24 -5.15 13.52
N LEU A 25 1.91 -5.11 13.46
CA LEU A 25 1.11 -3.99 13.98
C LEU A 25 1.12 -3.92 15.52
N VAL A 26 1.54 -4.99 16.21
CA VAL A 26 1.33 -5.18 17.66
C VAL A 26 2.40 -4.52 18.54
N THR A 27 3.64 -4.33 18.06
CA THR A 27 4.76 -3.93 18.94
C THR A 27 5.11 -2.43 18.93
N ASP A 28 4.95 -1.70 17.82
CA ASP A 28 5.39 -0.29 17.73
C ASP A 28 4.29 0.74 17.38
N THR A 29 3.09 0.28 17.02
CA THR A 29 1.95 1.13 16.66
C THR A 29 1.45 1.96 17.86
N PRO A 30 1.20 3.28 17.71
CA PRO A 30 0.60 4.10 18.76
C PRO A 30 -0.70 3.48 19.29
N PHE A 31 -0.87 3.47 20.62
CA PHE A 31 -2.02 2.84 21.29
C PHE A 31 -3.36 3.27 20.68
N ILE A 32 -3.54 4.57 20.43
CA ILE A 32 -4.77 5.11 19.87
C ILE A 32 -5.14 4.49 18.52
N ASN A 33 -4.16 4.14 17.67
CA ASN A 33 -4.42 3.51 16.39
C ASN A 33 -4.88 2.06 16.58
N LYS A 34 -4.18 1.28 17.41
CA LYS A 34 -4.54 -0.10 17.73
C LYS A 34 -5.93 -0.17 18.35
N TRP A 35 -6.19 0.70 19.32
CA TRP A 35 -7.44 0.72 20.06
C TRP A 35 -8.63 1.16 19.18
N THR A 36 -8.48 2.20 18.35
CA THR A 36 -9.57 2.61 17.44
C THR A 36 -9.81 1.62 16.30
N LEU A 37 -8.79 0.86 15.89
CA LEU A 37 -8.96 -0.28 14.97
C LEU A 37 -9.81 -1.37 15.63
N LYS A 38 -9.53 -1.71 16.90
CA LYS A 38 -10.34 -2.66 17.69
C LYS A 38 -11.77 -2.18 17.86
N LEU A 39 -12.01 -0.91 18.19
CA LEU A 39 -13.38 -0.38 18.28
C LEU A 39 -14.13 -0.49 16.94
N SER A 40 -13.46 -0.19 15.84
CA SER A 40 -14.03 -0.32 14.50
C SER A 40 -14.38 -1.77 14.21
N TYR A 41 -13.51 -2.72 14.56
CA TYR A 41 -13.76 -4.15 14.46
C TYR A 41 -14.98 -4.59 15.28
N CYS A 42 -15.08 -4.17 16.53
CA CYS A 42 -16.20 -4.52 17.40
C CYS A 42 -17.55 -4.10 16.80
N TYR A 43 -17.60 -2.88 16.24
CA TYR A 43 -18.82 -2.36 15.62
C TYR A 43 -19.19 -3.08 14.32
N GLU A 44 -18.22 -3.33 13.43
CA GLU A 44 -18.47 -4.07 12.20
C GLU A 44 -18.83 -5.53 12.49
N LEU A 45 -18.22 -6.14 13.50
CA LEU A 45 -18.58 -7.48 13.96
C LEU A 45 -19.99 -7.51 14.55
N PHE A 46 -20.39 -6.48 15.31
CA PHE A 46 -21.74 -6.37 15.86
C PHE A 46 -22.83 -6.35 14.77
N LYS A 47 -22.58 -5.71 13.63
CA LYS A 47 -23.52 -5.70 12.49
C LYS A 47 -23.78 -7.10 11.93
N VAL A 48 -22.78 -7.98 11.95
CA VAL A 48 -22.87 -9.34 11.39
C VAL A 48 -23.24 -10.37 12.46
N ASN A 49 -22.74 -10.20 13.68
CA ASN A 49 -22.97 -11.06 14.84
C ASN A 49 -23.01 -10.19 16.11
N LYS A 50 -24.23 -9.80 16.50
CA LYS A 50 -24.47 -8.90 17.64
C LYS A 50 -23.78 -9.37 18.93
N ASN A 51 -23.93 -10.65 19.29
CA ASN A 51 -23.37 -11.20 20.52
C ASN A 51 -21.84 -11.12 20.55
N LYS A 52 -21.20 -11.57 19.46
CA LYS A 52 -19.72 -11.57 19.39
C LYS A 52 -19.15 -10.15 19.34
N GLY A 53 -19.84 -9.22 18.68
CA GLY A 53 -19.47 -7.81 18.67
C GLY A 53 -19.52 -7.18 20.07
N ILE A 54 -20.55 -7.49 20.87
CA ILE A 54 -20.66 -7.03 22.27
C ILE A 54 -19.53 -7.61 23.13
N GLU A 55 -19.30 -8.92 23.06
CA GLU A 55 -18.24 -9.58 23.85
C GLU A 55 -16.86 -9.00 23.52
N THR A 56 -16.56 -8.81 22.23
CA THR A 56 -15.28 -8.23 21.80
C THR A 56 -15.15 -6.77 22.21
N ALA A 57 -16.26 -6.00 22.25
CA ALA A 57 -16.26 -4.65 22.77
C ALA A 57 -15.94 -4.62 24.26
N GLU A 58 -16.51 -5.51 25.07
CA GLU A 58 -16.23 -5.58 26.51
C GLU A 58 -14.75 -5.89 26.80
N GLU A 59 -14.13 -6.77 26.01
CA GLU A 59 -12.69 -7.04 26.08
C GLU A 59 -11.85 -5.81 25.74
N ALA A 60 -12.17 -5.12 24.64
CA ALA A 60 -11.45 -3.93 24.20
C ALA A 60 -11.58 -2.76 25.20
N ILE A 61 -12.71 -2.64 25.88
CA ILE A 61 -12.95 -1.63 26.92
C ILE A 61 -12.14 -1.95 28.17
N LYS A 62 -12.11 -3.22 28.61
CA LYS A 62 -11.32 -3.65 29.77
C LYS A 62 -9.82 -3.49 29.54
N GLU A 63 -9.35 -3.75 28.32
CA GLU A 63 -7.96 -3.47 27.92
C GLU A 63 -7.64 -1.98 27.98
N ALA A 64 -8.57 -1.12 27.55
CA ALA A 64 -8.45 0.32 27.70
C ALA A 64 -8.36 0.74 29.18
N GLU A 65 -9.30 0.31 30.02
CA GLU A 65 -9.35 0.63 31.45
C GLU A 65 -8.07 0.24 32.21
N THR A 66 -7.34 -0.76 31.74
CA THR A 66 -6.09 -1.26 32.34
C THR A 66 -4.83 -0.73 31.64
N SER A 67 -4.97 0.11 30.62
CA SER A 67 -3.86 0.66 29.84
C SER A 67 -3.02 1.65 30.64
N LYS A 68 -1.70 1.52 30.51
CA LYS A 68 -0.71 2.47 31.06
C LYS A 68 -0.18 3.44 30.00
N ASP A 69 -0.80 3.48 28.81
CA ASP A 69 -0.37 4.36 27.73
C ASP A 69 -0.55 5.85 28.12
N PRO A 70 0.48 6.71 27.94
CA PRO A 70 0.40 8.11 28.36
C PRO A 70 -0.73 8.91 27.70
N VAL A 71 -1.03 8.62 26.42
CA VAL A 71 -2.12 9.31 25.70
C VAL A 71 -3.46 8.86 26.26
N PHE A 72 -3.60 7.57 26.56
CA PHE A 72 -4.80 7.05 27.21
C PHE A 72 -5.03 7.69 28.58
N LEU A 73 -4.02 7.70 29.44
CA LEU A 73 -4.11 8.28 30.78
C LEU A 73 -4.47 9.78 30.74
N LYS A 74 -3.88 10.52 29.80
CA LYS A 74 -4.17 11.95 29.60
C LYS A 74 -5.60 12.23 29.15
N TYR A 75 -6.18 11.36 28.32
CA TYR A 75 -7.52 11.53 27.74
C TYR A 75 -8.52 10.47 28.23
N ASN A 76 -8.32 9.94 29.44
CA ASN A 76 -9.08 8.80 29.94
C ASN A 76 -10.60 9.03 29.86
N THR A 77 -11.08 10.21 30.25
CA THR A 77 -12.51 10.56 30.14
C THR A 77 -13.03 10.45 28.71
N SER A 78 -12.28 10.93 27.72
CA SER A 78 -12.66 10.84 26.29
C SER A 78 -12.70 9.39 25.81
N PHE A 79 -11.70 8.58 26.20
CA PHE A 79 -11.66 7.16 25.83
C PHE A 79 -12.82 6.38 26.47
N LEU A 80 -13.07 6.58 27.77
CA LEU A 80 -14.16 5.94 28.49
C LEU A 80 -15.52 6.39 27.96
N HIS A 81 -15.68 7.67 27.60
CA HIS A 81 -16.90 8.17 26.96
C HIS A 81 -17.19 7.42 25.66
N VAL A 82 -16.22 7.34 24.74
CA VAL A 82 -16.42 6.65 23.45
C VAL A 82 -16.65 5.15 23.64
N SER A 83 -15.86 4.52 24.51
CA SER A 83 -15.98 3.11 24.90
C SER A 83 -17.38 2.74 25.40
N ASN A 84 -17.81 3.43 26.45
CA ASN A 84 -19.06 3.14 27.12
C ASN A 84 -20.26 3.54 26.25
N SER A 85 -20.13 4.61 25.44
CA SER A 85 -21.16 4.98 24.47
C SER A 85 -21.32 3.93 23.37
N LEU A 86 -20.22 3.33 22.87
CA LEU A 86 -20.29 2.23 21.92
C LEU A 86 -20.97 1.00 22.53
N ARG A 87 -20.57 0.64 23.76
CA ARG A 87 -21.19 -0.48 24.50
C ARG A 87 -22.67 -0.24 24.71
N LEU A 88 -23.05 0.95 25.14
CA LEU A 88 -24.44 1.34 25.35
C LEU A 88 -25.25 1.21 24.05
N LEU A 89 -24.72 1.75 22.94
CA LEU A 89 -25.33 1.63 21.62
C LEU A 89 -25.56 0.16 21.22
N MET A 90 -24.55 -0.69 21.39
CA MET A 90 -24.66 -2.13 21.06
C MET A 90 -25.68 -2.84 21.93
N LEU A 91 -25.72 -2.56 23.24
CA LEU A 91 -26.68 -3.16 24.16
C LEU A 91 -28.12 -2.75 23.83
N ILE A 92 -28.36 -1.46 23.58
CA ILE A 92 -29.68 -0.94 23.20
C ILE A 92 -30.18 -1.59 21.90
N ASN A 93 -29.29 -1.80 20.94
CA ASN A 93 -29.61 -2.41 19.64
C ASN A 93 -29.51 -3.95 19.64
N SER A 94 -29.26 -4.55 20.79
CA SER A 94 -29.25 -6.00 20.97
C SER A 94 -30.61 -6.50 21.40
N ASP A 95 -30.94 -7.74 21.04
CA ASP A 95 -32.18 -8.39 21.48
C ASP A 95 -32.09 -8.86 22.95
N ARG A 96 -31.01 -8.50 23.67
CA ARG A 96 -30.83 -8.83 25.09
C ARG A 96 -31.73 -7.92 25.93
N LYS A 97 -32.47 -8.50 26.89
CA LYS A 97 -33.18 -7.71 27.92
C LYS A 97 -32.16 -6.97 28.78
N VAL A 98 -31.95 -5.69 28.48
CA VAL A 98 -31.01 -4.86 29.21
C VAL A 98 -31.70 -4.35 30.50
N GLY A 99 -31.53 -5.09 31.60
CA GLY A 99 -32.03 -4.71 32.93
C GLY A 99 -31.21 -3.56 33.57
N ARG A 100 -31.27 -3.46 34.92
CA ARG A 100 -30.64 -2.43 35.81
C ARG A 100 -29.17 -2.04 35.50
N ASN A 101 -28.46 -2.78 34.64
CA ASN A 101 -27.11 -2.46 34.17
C ASN A 101 -27.03 -1.24 33.22
N LEU A 102 -28.14 -0.79 32.60
CA LEU A 102 -28.12 0.39 31.72
C LEU A 102 -27.86 1.70 32.46
N GLU A 103 -28.56 1.95 33.57
CA GLU A 103 -28.40 3.18 34.36
C GLU A 103 -26.98 3.31 34.90
N ALA A 104 -26.40 2.20 35.39
CA ALA A 104 -25.02 2.15 35.83
C ALA A 104 -24.02 2.42 34.70
N LEU A 105 -24.30 1.99 33.46
CA LEU A 105 -23.47 2.30 32.30
C LEU A 105 -23.61 3.76 31.86
N CYS A 106 -24.83 4.30 31.83
CA CYS A 106 -25.08 5.72 31.55
C CYS A 106 -24.36 6.62 32.55
N GLY A 107 -24.36 6.28 33.84
CA GLY A 107 -23.63 7.03 34.88
C GLY A 107 -22.10 7.05 34.70
N ARG A 108 -21.53 6.15 33.89
CA ARG A 108 -20.09 6.15 33.54
C ARG A 108 -19.77 7.01 32.32
N ILE A 109 -20.78 7.51 31.61
CA ILE A 109 -20.60 8.32 30.41
C ILE A 109 -20.80 9.78 30.80
N LYS A 110 -19.69 10.53 30.88
CA LYS A 110 -19.79 12.00 31.02
C LYS A 110 -20.48 12.58 29.78
N PRO A 111 -21.55 13.38 29.93
CA PRO A 111 -22.19 14.06 28.80
C PRO A 111 -21.22 14.97 28.05
N TYR A 112 -21.25 14.96 26.72
CA TYR A 112 -20.32 15.76 25.89
C TYR A 112 -20.42 17.26 26.17
N VAL A 113 -21.61 17.76 26.52
CA VAL A 113 -21.83 19.17 26.87
C VAL A 113 -21.08 19.60 28.14
N GLU A 114 -20.88 18.68 29.08
CA GLU A 114 -20.22 18.90 30.37
C GLU A 114 -18.70 18.66 30.29
N MET A 115 -18.20 18.18 29.15
CA MET A 115 -16.77 17.98 28.94
C MET A 115 -16.04 19.31 28.79
N ASP A 116 -14.81 19.37 29.31
CA ASP A 116 -13.91 20.49 29.02
C ASP A 116 -13.35 20.41 27.59
N ASP A 117 -12.62 21.45 27.17
CA ASP A 117 -12.09 21.54 25.81
C ASP A 117 -11.07 20.43 25.49
N SER A 118 -10.28 19.99 26.49
CA SER A 118 -9.31 18.92 26.33
C SER A 118 -10.00 17.57 26.13
N GLU A 119 -11.04 17.29 26.93
CA GLU A 119 -11.87 16.09 26.82
C GLU A 119 -12.63 16.06 25.48
N LYS A 120 -13.26 17.17 25.08
CA LYS A 120 -13.93 17.31 23.78
C LYS A 120 -12.96 17.09 22.63
N SER A 121 -11.78 17.71 22.70
CA SER A 121 -10.70 17.49 21.74
C SER A 121 -10.34 16.01 21.63
N GLY A 122 -10.24 15.30 22.76
CA GLY A 122 -10.02 13.85 22.81
C GLY A 122 -11.08 13.04 22.06
N VAL A 123 -12.35 13.32 22.31
CA VAL A 123 -13.47 12.62 21.66
C VAL A 123 -13.45 12.84 20.14
N LEU A 124 -13.27 14.08 19.69
CA LEU A 124 -13.24 14.43 18.27
C LEU A 124 -12.11 13.72 17.52
N ALA A 125 -10.96 13.59 18.16
CA ALA A 125 -9.82 13.01 17.49
C ALA A 125 -9.76 11.48 17.59
N ILE A 126 -10.35 10.86 18.63
CA ILE A 126 -10.72 9.44 18.62
C ILE A 126 -11.68 9.16 17.45
N ARG A 127 -12.74 9.96 17.30
CA ARG A 127 -13.70 9.87 16.19
C ARG A 127 -13.00 9.96 14.83
N THR A 128 -12.09 10.91 14.68
CA THR A 128 -11.29 11.05 13.46
C THR A 128 -10.45 9.81 13.18
N ASN A 129 -9.82 9.26 14.21
CA ASN A 129 -8.99 8.08 14.08
C ASN A 129 -9.83 6.85 13.67
N VAL A 130 -11.04 6.68 14.21
CA VAL A 130 -12.00 5.66 13.76
C VAL A 130 -12.33 5.83 12.27
N LEU A 131 -12.66 7.05 11.82
CA LEU A 131 -13.03 7.32 10.42
C LEU A 131 -11.92 6.94 9.43
N ARG A 132 -10.64 7.05 9.83
CA ARG A 132 -9.50 6.69 8.96
C ARG A 132 -9.52 5.23 8.48
N TRP A 133 -10.22 4.34 9.19
CA TRP A 133 -10.31 2.92 8.85
C TRP A 133 -11.34 2.62 7.76
N TYR A 134 -12.17 3.62 7.41
CA TYR A 134 -13.24 3.55 6.43
C TYR A 134 -12.85 4.16 5.08
N GLY A 135 -11.57 4.07 4.71
CA GLY A 135 -11.12 4.42 3.36
C GLY A 135 -11.04 5.93 3.08
N PRO A 136 -11.00 6.32 1.79
CA PRO A 136 -10.82 7.72 1.34
C PRO A 136 -11.86 8.67 1.92
N GLU A 137 -13.14 8.30 1.88
CA GLU A 137 -14.26 9.12 2.35
C GLU A 137 -14.13 9.41 3.85
N GLY A 138 -13.78 8.38 4.63
CA GLY A 138 -13.51 8.52 6.06
C GLY A 138 -12.33 9.44 6.36
N ASN A 139 -11.26 9.38 5.55
CA ASN A 139 -10.12 10.31 5.70
C ASN A 139 -10.54 11.76 5.42
N THR A 140 -11.34 12.01 4.37
CA THR A 140 -11.83 13.35 4.03
C THR A 140 -12.73 13.92 5.12
N GLN A 141 -13.71 13.15 5.61
CA GLN A 141 -14.58 13.59 6.71
C GLN A 141 -13.79 13.86 8.01
N GLY A 142 -12.70 13.12 8.24
CA GLY A 142 -11.85 13.31 9.40
C GLY A 142 -11.10 14.64 9.43
N LEU A 143 -10.84 15.28 8.29
CA LEU A 143 -10.01 16.50 8.21
C LEU A 143 -10.61 17.68 8.99
N ASP A 144 -11.89 17.94 8.83
CA ASP A 144 -12.54 19.05 9.53
C ASP A 144 -12.65 18.76 11.03
N ILE A 145 -12.94 17.51 11.38
CA ILE A 145 -13.08 17.08 12.78
C ILE A 145 -11.76 17.20 13.53
N ILE A 146 -10.64 16.77 12.95
CA ILE A 146 -9.33 16.88 13.62
C ILE A 146 -8.88 18.33 13.72
N ARG A 147 -9.22 19.19 12.76
CA ARG A 147 -8.95 20.63 12.85
C ARG A 147 -9.70 21.25 14.02
N THR A 148 -10.98 20.91 14.21
CA THR A 148 -11.74 21.33 15.40
C THR A 148 -11.11 20.81 16.69
N ALA A 149 -10.64 19.55 16.72
CA ALA A 149 -9.93 19.02 17.89
C ALA A 149 -8.66 19.82 18.20
N ILE A 150 -7.85 20.15 17.19
CA ILE A 150 -6.64 20.97 17.35
C ILE A 150 -6.98 22.39 17.81
N LEU A 151 -8.10 22.98 17.38
CA LEU A 151 -8.53 24.29 17.87
C LEU A 151 -8.88 24.26 19.36
N LEU A 152 -9.54 23.20 19.84
CA LEU A 152 -9.87 23.02 21.25
C LEU A 152 -8.64 22.71 22.12
N ASN A 153 -7.65 22.01 21.57
CA ASN A 153 -6.39 21.75 22.26
C ASN A 153 -5.16 21.95 21.35
N PRO A 154 -4.71 23.21 21.17
CA PRO A 154 -3.64 23.54 20.23
C PRO A 154 -2.26 23.01 20.61
N GLN A 155 -2.06 22.58 21.86
CA GLN A 155 -0.76 22.09 22.32
C GLN A 155 -0.59 20.59 22.09
N GLU A 156 -1.68 19.85 21.86
CA GLU A 156 -1.60 18.42 21.66
C GLU A 156 -0.91 18.09 20.32
N VAL A 157 0.18 17.33 20.42
CA VAL A 157 1.03 16.96 19.29
C VAL A 157 0.40 15.81 18.52
N GLU A 158 -0.22 14.85 19.21
CA GLU A 158 -0.80 13.68 18.56
C GLU A 158 -1.91 14.05 17.57
N TRP A 159 -2.74 15.06 17.88
CA TRP A 159 -3.76 15.54 16.95
C TRP A 159 -3.18 16.13 15.67
N LYS A 160 -2.07 16.88 15.80
CA LYS A 160 -1.35 17.44 14.65
C LYS A 160 -0.72 16.34 13.79
N ILE A 161 -0.15 15.31 14.41
CA ILE A 161 0.38 14.14 13.69
C ILE A 161 -0.75 13.43 12.93
N ILE A 162 -1.93 13.25 13.55
CA ILE A 162 -3.10 12.66 12.87
C ILE A 162 -3.54 13.50 11.68
N LEU A 163 -3.60 14.83 11.82
CA LEU A 163 -3.94 15.73 10.71
C LEU A 163 -2.94 15.58 9.55
N VAL A 164 -1.63 15.57 9.83
CA VAL A 164 -0.60 15.36 8.80
C VAL A 164 -0.79 14.02 8.08
N ILE A 165 -1.08 12.94 8.81
CA ILE A 165 -1.36 11.61 8.24
C ILE A 165 -2.58 11.67 7.31
N LEU A 166 -3.65 12.35 7.71
CA LEU A 166 -4.86 12.48 6.89
C LEU A 166 -4.61 13.30 5.63
N LEU A 167 -3.91 14.44 5.73
CA LEU A 167 -3.52 15.26 4.58
C LEU A 167 -2.67 14.43 3.60
N ASN A 168 -1.74 13.62 4.12
CA ASN A 168 -0.93 12.70 3.32
C ASN A 168 -1.79 11.68 2.56
N ARG A 169 -2.75 11.05 3.24
CA ARG A 169 -3.66 10.06 2.63
C ARG A 169 -4.55 10.69 1.57
N CYS A 170 -5.21 11.80 1.88
CA CYS A 170 -6.10 12.51 0.94
C CYS A 170 -5.36 12.91 -0.34
N ARG A 171 -4.11 13.37 -0.19
CA ARG A 171 -3.23 13.71 -1.32
C ARG A 171 -2.92 12.51 -2.22
N HIS A 172 -2.73 11.33 -1.64
CA HIS A 172 -2.46 10.11 -2.41
C HIS A 172 -3.68 9.52 -3.13
N PHE A 173 -4.90 9.80 -2.66
CA PHE A 173 -6.12 9.41 -3.37
C PHE A 173 -6.41 10.31 -4.57
N ASN A 174 -6.06 11.60 -4.50
CA ASN A 174 -6.23 12.57 -5.58
C ASN A 174 -5.02 12.63 -6.55
N ARG A 175 -4.45 11.48 -6.94
CA ARG A 175 -3.25 11.40 -7.81
C ARG A 175 -3.44 11.86 -9.25
N ASN A 176 -4.64 12.27 -9.65
CA ASN A 176 -4.94 12.69 -11.02
C ASN A 176 -4.39 14.09 -11.36
N ARG A 177 -3.77 14.80 -10.41
CA ARG A 177 -3.10 16.09 -10.65
C ARG A 177 -1.65 16.09 -10.18
N LYS A 178 -0.80 16.85 -10.88
CA LYS A 178 0.60 17.08 -10.51
C LYS A 178 0.64 17.72 -9.12
N LEU A 179 1.49 17.20 -8.24
CA LEU A 179 1.68 17.74 -6.89
C LEU A 179 2.37 19.10 -6.94
N SER A 180 1.89 20.06 -6.14
CA SER A 180 2.48 21.38 -5.99
C SER A 180 2.91 21.64 -4.55
N TRP A 181 3.71 22.70 -4.32
CA TRP A 181 4.06 23.13 -2.97
C TRP A 181 2.84 23.50 -2.13
N ALA A 182 1.80 24.08 -2.74
CA ALA A 182 0.57 24.44 -2.04
C ALA A 182 -0.12 23.23 -1.39
N ASP A 183 0.02 22.03 -1.98
CA ASP A 183 -0.57 20.79 -1.45
C ASP A 183 0.15 20.25 -0.19
N VAL A 184 1.38 20.73 0.06
CA VAL A 184 2.25 20.20 1.12
C VAL A 184 2.73 21.26 2.10
N ARG A 185 2.46 22.54 1.85
CA ARG A 185 2.90 23.66 2.68
C ARG A 185 2.46 23.51 4.13
N GLU A 186 1.16 23.34 4.37
CA GLU A 186 0.58 23.19 5.73
C GLU A 186 1.25 22.05 6.52
N PRO A 187 1.30 20.80 6.02
CA PRO A 187 1.93 19.72 6.79
C PRO A 187 3.45 19.90 6.94
N VAL A 188 4.15 20.48 5.96
CA VAL A 188 5.60 20.74 6.10
C VAL A 188 5.87 21.77 7.20
N GLU A 189 5.22 22.94 7.15
CA GLU A 189 5.40 24.00 8.15
C GLU A 189 5.05 23.49 9.57
N MET A 190 3.99 22.69 9.68
CA MET A 190 3.58 22.07 10.93
C MET A 190 4.64 21.12 11.49
N LEU A 191 5.17 20.20 10.66
CA LEU A 191 6.18 19.24 11.07
C LEU A 191 7.50 19.92 11.43
N GLU A 192 7.95 20.90 10.65
CA GLU A 192 9.18 21.63 10.96
C GLU A 192 9.07 22.40 12.27
N LYS A 193 7.91 23.00 12.56
CA LYS A 193 7.65 23.64 13.85
C LYS A 193 7.70 22.64 15.00
N LEU A 194 7.03 21.49 14.86
CA LEU A 194 7.02 20.44 15.90
C LEU A 194 8.42 19.89 16.17
N ILE A 195 9.20 19.60 15.12
CA ILE A 195 10.58 19.11 15.26
C ILE A 195 11.45 20.13 16.00
N ARG A 196 11.19 21.44 15.92
CA ARG A 196 11.97 22.44 16.67
C ARG A 196 11.56 22.58 18.14
N THR A 197 10.42 22.00 18.55
CA THR A 197 9.97 22.04 19.95
C THR A 197 10.88 21.20 20.84
N ARG A 198 11.41 21.78 21.93
CA ARG A 198 12.36 21.12 22.84
C ARG A 198 11.73 19.95 23.61
N GLU A 199 10.48 20.12 24.04
CA GLU A 199 9.74 19.13 24.84
C GLU A 199 9.17 17.95 24.02
N LEU A 200 9.38 17.96 22.70
CA LEU A 200 8.90 16.87 21.85
C LEU A 200 9.66 15.58 22.17
N SER A 201 8.91 14.55 22.57
CA SER A 201 9.44 13.21 22.84
C SER A 201 10.24 12.68 21.65
N LEU A 202 11.25 11.86 21.93
CA LEU A 202 12.14 11.35 20.89
C LEU A 202 11.38 10.50 19.85
N LYS A 203 10.38 9.71 20.29
CA LYS A 203 9.50 8.93 19.40
C LYS A 203 8.68 9.84 18.48
N ASN A 204 8.09 10.91 19.01
CA ASN A 204 7.28 11.83 18.21
C ASN A 204 8.14 12.67 17.27
N ARG A 205 9.36 13.01 17.68
CA ARG A 205 10.37 13.66 16.82
C ARG A 205 10.71 12.79 15.61
N VAL A 206 11.02 11.52 15.82
CA VAL A 206 11.28 10.57 14.72
C VAL A 206 10.05 10.42 13.82
N THR A 207 8.85 10.32 14.40
CA THR A 207 7.61 10.25 13.63
C THR A 207 7.43 11.49 12.74
N CYS A 208 7.68 12.69 13.28
CA CYS A 208 7.58 13.93 12.53
C CYS A 208 8.65 14.00 11.41
N GLN A 209 9.90 13.62 11.70
CA GLN A 209 10.97 13.58 10.70
C GLN A 209 10.65 12.59 9.58
N TYR A 210 10.11 11.41 9.92
CA TYR A 210 9.69 10.40 8.96
C TYR A 210 8.58 10.92 8.04
N LEU A 211 7.51 11.48 8.62
CA LEU A 211 6.41 12.05 7.84
C LEU A 211 6.89 13.18 6.91
N LEU A 212 7.82 14.02 7.40
CA LEU A 212 8.41 15.10 6.60
C LEU A 212 9.23 14.54 5.43
N ALA A 213 10.02 13.49 5.68
CA ALA A 213 10.79 12.81 4.63
C ALA A 213 9.87 12.15 3.59
N VAL A 214 8.75 11.56 4.00
CA VAL A 214 7.74 11.00 3.07
C VAL A 214 7.17 12.09 2.16
N ILE A 215 6.81 13.25 2.71
CA ILE A 215 6.29 14.37 1.92
C ILE A 215 7.31 14.86 0.89
N HIS A 216 8.58 15.04 1.29
CA HIS A 216 9.62 15.43 0.35
C HIS A 216 9.89 14.34 -0.69
N ARG A 217 9.81 13.06 -0.33
CA ARG A 217 9.92 11.96 -1.29
C ARG A 217 8.82 12.03 -2.34
N ASP A 218 7.60 12.39 -1.97
CA ASP A 218 6.51 12.54 -2.95
C ASP A 218 6.76 13.69 -3.94
N LEU A 219 7.32 14.81 -3.46
CA LEU A 219 7.75 15.91 -4.32
C LEU A 219 8.83 15.46 -5.33
N ILE A 220 9.81 14.67 -4.89
CA ILE A 220 10.85 14.09 -5.77
C ILE A 220 10.21 13.21 -6.85
N MET A 221 9.28 12.33 -6.47
CA MET A 221 8.64 11.41 -7.42
C MET A 221 7.77 12.16 -8.45
N ASN A 222 7.22 13.31 -8.07
CA ASN A 222 6.38 14.15 -8.94
C ASN A 222 7.19 14.93 -9.98
N ASP A 223 8.34 15.50 -9.60
CA ASP A 223 9.23 16.19 -10.53
C ASP A 223 10.70 16.17 -10.05
N PRO A 224 11.45 15.09 -10.36
CA PRO A 224 12.78 14.85 -9.77
C PRO A 224 13.86 15.81 -10.25
N LYS A 225 13.60 16.58 -11.32
CA LYS A 225 14.54 17.56 -11.90
C LYS A 225 14.19 19.00 -11.55
N SER A 226 13.06 19.22 -10.87
CA SER A 226 12.70 20.54 -10.37
C SER A 226 13.60 20.93 -9.19
N GLU A 227 13.70 22.24 -8.92
CA GLU A 227 14.38 22.76 -7.73
C GLU A 227 13.83 22.12 -6.44
N LEU A 228 12.50 22.02 -6.33
CA LEU A 228 11.82 21.32 -5.22
C LEU A 228 12.23 19.84 -5.11
N GLY A 229 12.45 19.17 -6.25
CA GLY A 229 12.93 17.80 -6.31
C GLY A 229 14.37 17.66 -5.79
N GLU A 230 15.28 18.53 -6.19
CA GLU A 230 16.68 18.50 -5.71
C GLU A 230 16.79 18.87 -4.23
N THR A 231 16.12 19.93 -3.78
CA THR A 231 16.03 20.27 -2.35
C THR A 231 15.38 19.14 -1.55
N GLY A 232 14.37 18.48 -2.12
CA GLY A 232 13.74 17.31 -1.54
C GLY A 232 14.71 16.16 -1.29
N LYS A 233 15.60 15.84 -2.25
CA LYS A 233 16.61 14.77 -2.08
C LYS A 233 17.54 15.04 -0.90
N ILE A 234 18.04 16.27 -0.80
CA ILE A 234 18.93 16.70 0.30
C ILE A 234 18.20 16.57 1.63
N LYS A 235 16.96 17.08 1.71
CA LYS A 235 16.16 17.05 2.94
C LYS A 235 15.82 15.63 3.38
N VAL A 236 15.40 14.76 2.45
CA VAL A 236 15.12 13.34 2.73
C VAL A 236 16.35 12.66 3.30
N LEU A 237 17.51 12.85 2.69
CA LEU A 237 18.75 12.23 3.14
C LEU A 237 19.15 12.71 4.54
N GLN A 238 19.06 14.02 4.79
CA GLN A 238 19.32 14.61 6.11
C GLN A 238 18.41 14.00 7.18
N LEU A 239 17.10 13.97 6.94
CA LEU A 239 16.12 13.44 7.89
C LEU A 239 16.35 11.94 8.18
N CYS A 240 16.66 11.14 7.15
CA CYS A 240 16.94 9.71 7.35
C CYS A 240 18.21 9.49 8.18
N LYS A 241 19.25 10.31 7.99
CA LYS A 241 20.47 10.29 8.82
C LYS A 241 20.18 10.66 10.27
N GLU A 242 19.37 11.70 10.51
CA GLU A 242 18.96 12.11 11.85
C GLU A 242 18.15 11.02 12.57
N ILE A 243 17.19 10.40 11.88
CA ILE A 243 16.40 9.28 12.40
C ILE A 243 17.33 8.12 12.78
N HIS A 244 18.22 7.71 11.88
CA HIS A 244 19.15 6.61 12.15
C HIS A 244 20.08 6.90 13.35
N ARG A 245 20.62 8.13 13.46
CA ARG A 245 21.48 8.54 14.59
C ARG A 245 20.77 8.52 15.93
N SER A 246 19.46 8.82 15.96
CA SER A 246 18.69 8.85 17.20
C SER A 246 18.55 7.48 17.86
N LYS A 247 18.65 6.39 17.07
CA LYS A 247 18.36 5.00 17.48
C LYS A 247 17.02 4.84 18.23
N ALA A 248 16.10 5.78 18.04
CA ALA A 248 14.88 5.89 18.83
C ALA A 248 13.67 5.17 18.23
N THR A 249 13.85 4.51 17.09
CA THR A 249 12.82 3.71 16.45
C THR A 249 13.39 2.40 15.94
N THR A 250 12.58 1.36 16.07
CA THR A 250 12.76 0.07 15.44
C THR A 250 11.64 -0.23 14.45
N ASP A 251 10.73 0.72 14.26
CA ASP A 251 9.55 0.58 13.42
C ASP A 251 9.98 0.12 12.02
N PRO A 252 9.57 -1.09 11.58
CA PRO A 252 9.97 -1.67 10.30
C PRO A 252 9.71 -0.78 9.09
N MET A 253 8.63 0.01 9.11
CA MET A 253 8.27 0.92 8.01
C MET A 253 9.20 2.12 7.95
N VAL A 254 9.52 2.72 9.09
CA VAL A 254 10.48 3.83 9.18
C VAL A 254 11.87 3.34 8.79
N VAL A 255 12.29 2.17 9.29
CA VAL A 255 13.59 1.57 8.98
C VAL A 255 13.72 1.26 7.49
N SER A 256 12.72 0.58 6.91
CA SER A 256 12.68 0.25 5.48
C SER A 256 12.77 1.50 4.61
N PHE A 257 11.98 2.53 4.94
CA PHE A 257 11.99 3.79 4.21
C PHE A 257 13.37 4.46 4.27
N CYS A 258 13.90 4.66 5.48
CA CYS A 258 15.17 5.36 5.69
C CYS A 258 16.34 4.62 5.04
N ALA A 259 16.44 3.29 5.21
CA ALA A 259 17.49 2.48 4.60
C ALA A 259 17.46 2.58 3.06
N MET A 260 16.26 2.51 2.45
CA MET A 260 16.12 2.69 1.01
C MET A 260 16.57 4.08 0.54
N GLN A 261 16.20 5.14 1.27
CA GLN A 261 16.60 6.51 0.88
C GLN A 261 18.11 6.74 1.07
N LEU A 262 18.70 6.24 2.16
CA LEU A 262 20.14 6.28 2.41
C LEU A 262 20.91 5.57 1.28
N CYS A 263 20.48 4.36 0.90
CA CYS A 263 21.11 3.61 -0.19
C CYS A 263 21.06 4.39 -1.52
N ARG A 264 19.92 5.00 -1.85
CA ARG A 264 19.76 5.84 -3.06
C ARG A 264 20.59 7.12 -3.00
N GLY A 265 20.83 7.65 -1.81
CA GLY A 265 21.67 8.82 -1.57
C GLY A 265 23.18 8.53 -1.53
N GLY A 266 23.60 7.28 -1.77
CA GLY A 266 25.00 6.87 -1.75
C GLY A 266 25.52 6.37 -0.40
N GLU A 267 24.71 6.48 0.67
CA GLU A 267 25.05 6.05 2.04
C GLU A 267 24.82 4.55 2.23
N THR A 268 25.45 3.74 1.36
CA THR A 268 25.18 2.31 1.24
C THR A 268 25.49 1.55 2.52
N GLU A 269 26.64 1.81 3.15
CA GLU A 269 27.06 1.10 4.37
C GLU A 269 26.09 1.38 5.53
N THR A 270 25.69 2.64 5.71
CA THR A 270 24.68 3.02 6.70
C THR A 270 23.33 2.38 6.40
N ALA A 271 22.93 2.30 5.13
CA ALA A 271 21.69 1.63 4.74
C ALA A 271 21.71 0.13 5.05
N ILE A 272 22.83 -0.55 4.81
CA ILE A 272 23.01 -1.98 5.14
C ILE A 272 22.98 -2.18 6.66
N SER A 273 23.73 -1.40 7.42
CA SER A 273 23.71 -1.47 8.89
C SER A 273 22.30 -1.26 9.42
N MET A 274 21.57 -0.25 8.91
CA MET A 274 20.21 0.04 9.33
C MET A 274 19.23 -1.11 9.01
N ILE A 275 19.31 -1.71 7.82
CA ILE A 275 18.41 -2.81 7.44
C ILE A 275 18.74 -4.09 8.21
N GLU A 276 20.01 -4.37 8.48
CA GLU A 276 20.45 -5.53 9.25
C GLU A 276 20.06 -5.43 10.73
N GLU A 277 20.17 -4.26 11.34
CA GLU A 277 19.63 -4.00 12.70
C GLU A 277 18.11 -4.23 12.77
N GLY A 278 17.37 -3.81 11.73
CA GLY A 278 15.93 -4.04 11.63
C GLY A 278 15.58 -5.52 11.49
N LEU A 279 16.27 -6.24 10.58
CA LEU A 279 16.07 -7.67 10.36
C LEU A 279 16.49 -8.52 11.57
N ALA A 280 17.47 -8.09 12.37
CA ALA A 280 17.83 -8.78 13.60
C ALA A 280 16.68 -8.79 14.62
N LYS A 281 15.83 -7.75 14.63
CA LYS A 281 14.67 -7.64 15.52
C LYS A 281 13.42 -8.28 14.90
N PHE A 282 13.22 -8.09 13.60
CA PHE A 282 12.04 -8.55 12.87
C PHE A 282 12.44 -9.38 11.65
N PRO A 283 13.01 -10.59 11.84
CA PRO A 283 13.63 -11.37 10.77
C PRO A 283 12.66 -11.79 9.67
N ARG A 284 11.36 -11.89 9.99
CA ARG A 284 10.31 -12.32 9.05
C ARG A 284 9.49 -11.17 8.48
N HIS A 285 9.77 -9.91 8.84
CA HIS A 285 8.95 -8.79 8.36
C HIS A 285 9.06 -8.62 6.84
N ILE A 286 7.92 -8.57 6.16
CA ILE A 286 7.82 -8.56 4.69
C ILE A 286 8.53 -7.33 4.08
N ASP A 287 8.20 -6.12 4.55
CA ASP A 287 8.75 -4.88 3.95
C ASP A 287 10.24 -4.68 4.23
N LEU A 288 10.74 -5.06 5.42
CA LEU A 288 12.17 -5.04 5.72
C LEU A 288 12.93 -5.98 4.80
N ASN A 289 12.47 -7.22 4.65
CA ASN A 289 13.10 -8.19 3.76
C ASN A 289 13.04 -7.74 2.29
N THR A 290 11.90 -7.21 1.84
CA THR A 290 11.74 -6.68 0.47
C THR A 290 12.67 -5.48 0.21
N THR A 291 12.82 -4.60 1.20
CA THR A 291 13.76 -3.47 1.15
C THR A 291 15.21 -3.96 1.13
N ALA A 292 15.54 -4.93 1.97
CA ALA A 292 16.86 -5.56 2.03
C ALA A 292 17.24 -6.19 0.69
N CYS A 293 16.32 -6.89 0.02
CA CYS A 293 16.54 -7.42 -1.34
C CYS A 293 17.01 -6.32 -2.29
N ASN A 294 16.34 -5.16 -2.28
CA ASN A 294 16.68 -4.06 -3.18
C ASN A 294 18.05 -3.42 -2.84
N ILE A 295 18.38 -3.27 -1.56
CA ILE A 295 19.67 -2.76 -1.10
C ILE A 295 20.80 -3.75 -1.49
N TYR A 296 20.64 -5.02 -1.15
CA TYR A 296 21.62 -6.07 -1.44
C TYR A 296 21.82 -6.31 -2.93
N LYS A 297 20.76 -6.18 -3.74
CA LYS A 297 20.83 -6.29 -5.21
C LYS A 297 21.74 -5.22 -5.81
N ASN A 298 21.70 -3.99 -5.29
CA ASN A 298 22.59 -2.91 -5.74
C ASN A 298 24.06 -3.21 -5.41
N GLN A 299 24.30 -3.95 -4.32
CA GLN A 299 25.65 -4.37 -3.89
C GLN A 299 26.06 -5.75 -4.42
N ARG A 300 25.28 -6.33 -5.34
CA ARG A 300 25.55 -7.66 -5.92
C ARG A 300 25.64 -8.79 -4.89
N MET A 301 25.03 -8.63 -3.72
CA MET A 301 24.99 -9.63 -2.65
C MET A 301 23.86 -10.66 -2.88
N TYR A 302 23.91 -11.37 -4.01
CA TYR A 302 22.78 -12.16 -4.52
C TYR A 302 22.33 -13.32 -3.63
N ASN A 303 23.19 -13.84 -2.75
CA ASN A 303 22.81 -14.82 -1.73
C ASN A 303 21.82 -14.23 -0.73
N LYS A 304 22.15 -13.06 -0.16
CA LYS A 304 21.24 -12.33 0.75
C LYS A 304 19.95 -11.90 0.04
N VAL A 305 20.03 -11.50 -1.23
CA VAL A 305 18.83 -11.15 -2.03
C VAL A 305 17.85 -12.32 -2.09
N LEU A 306 18.35 -13.52 -2.43
CA LEU A 306 17.51 -14.72 -2.54
C LEU A 306 16.92 -15.12 -1.18
N GLU A 307 17.72 -15.06 -0.12
CA GLU A 307 17.29 -15.38 1.23
C GLU A 307 16.15 -14.47 1.71
N CYS A 308 16.35 -13.15 1.65
CA CYS A 308 15.32 -12.18 2.03
C CYS A 308 14.07 -12.30 1.15
N ALA A 309 14.23 -12.54 -0.16
CA ALA A 309 13.10 -12.68 -1.07
C ALA A 309 12.27 -13.92 -0.75
N ARG A 310 12.94 -15.02 -0.39
CA ARG A 310 12.27 -16.24 0.06
C ARG A 310 11.49 -16.01 1.36
N ILE A 311 12.11 -15.39 2.37
CA ILE A 311 11.45 -15.10 3.65
C ILE A 311 10.21 -14.22 3.44
N ALA A 312 10.34 -13.12 2.70
CA ALA A 312 9.21 -12.23 2.44
C ALA A 312 8.10 -12.91 1.61
N TYR A 313 8.46 -13.80 0.68
CA TYR A 313 7.49 -14.60 -0.07
C TYR A 313 6.77 -15.63 0.82
N ASP A 314 7.50 -16.31 1.70
CA ASP A 314 6.95 -17.30 2.62
C ASP A 314 5.95 -16.67 3.61
N GLU A 315 6.16 -15.41 4.00
CA GLU A 315 5.20 -14.63 4.79
C GLU A 315 4.00 -14.06 4.00
N GLY A 316 3.94 -14.26 2.69
CA GLY A 316 2.83 -13.76 1.86
C GLY A 316 3.06 -12.38 1.24
N GLY A 317 4.30 -11.95 1.04
CA GLY A 317 4.63 -10.73 0.32
C GLY A 317 4.44 -10.87 -1.19
N TYR A 318 3.37 -10.29 -1.74
CA TYR A 318 3.08 -10.32 -3.19
C TYR A 318 4.24 -9.78 -4.05
N GLY A 319 4.79 -8.62 -3.68
CA GLY A 319 5.93 -8.02 -4.39
C GLY A 319 7.21 -8.85 -4.29
N ALA A 320 7.40 -9.55 -3.18
CA ALA A 320 8.57 -10.39 -2.93
C ALA A 320 8.58 -11.66 -3.80
N ALA A 321 7.40 -12.19 -4.16
CA ALA A 321 7.27 -13.32 -5.07
C ALA A 321 8.00 -13.09 -6.40
N TRP A 322 7.86 -11.89 -6.98
CA TRP A 322 8.51 -11.53 -8.25
C TRP A 322 10.04 -11.40 -8.11
N ILE A 323 10.52 -10.87 -6.98
CA ILE A 323 11.96 -10.79 -6.68
C ILE A 323 12.55 -12.19 -6.48
N TYR A 324 11.82 -13.08 -5.81
CA TYR A 324 12.21 -14.47 -5.60
C TYR A 324 12.31 -15.21 -6.94
N LEU A 325 11.27 -15.14 -7.78
CA LEU A 325 11.28 -15.74 -9.13
C LEU A 325 12.43 -15.21 -9.98
N GLU A 326 12.67 -13.89 -10.00
CA GLU A 326 13.80 -13.27 -10.72
C GLU A 326 15.14 -13.83 -10.23
N SER A 327 15.30 -13.98 -8.91
CA SER A 327 16.53 -14.45 -8.28
C SER A 327 16.81 -15.92 -8.58
N MET A 328 15.79 -16.78 -8.51
CA MET A 328 15.87 -18.19 -8.89
C MET A 328 16.28 -18.36 -10.35
N CYS A 329 15.65 -17.60 -11.26
CA CYS A 329 15.93 -17.68 -12.69
C CYS A 329 17.35 -17.21 -13.04
N LYS A 330 17.79 -16.06 -12.49
CA LYS A 330 19.14 -15.52 -12.75
C LYS A 330 20.26 -16.44 -12.28
N ARG A 331 19.98 -17.27 -11.29
CA ARG A 331 20.93 -18.22 -10.71
C ARG A 331 20.80 -19.62 -11.30
N ASN A 332 19.94 -19.80 -12.30
CA ASN A 332 19.62 -21.09 -12.91
C ASN A 332 19.22 -22.16 -11.88
N MET A 333 18.52 -21.75 -10.82
CA MET A 333 18.01 -22.67 -9.80
C MET A 333 16.70 -23.28 -10.27
N TYR A 334 16.49 -24.55 -9.94
CA TYR A 334 15.23 -25.23 -10.25
C TYR A 334 14.07 -24.59 -9.49
N LEU A 335 13.01 -24.26 -10.21
CA LEU A 335 11.74 -23.80 -9.68
C LEU A 335 10.62 -24.32 -10.58
N ASP A 336 9.65 -24.99 -9.98
CA ASP A 336 8.42 -25.35 -10.68
C ASP A 336 7.55 -24.11 -10.85
N HIS A 337 7.57 -23.53 -12.06
CA HIS A 337 6.86 -22.29 -12.34
C HIS A 337 5.33 -22.43 -12.31
N GLU A 338 4.80 -23.60 -12.71
CA GLU A 338 3.34 -23.80 -12.72
C GLU A 338 2.84 -23.82 -11.28
N ARG A 339 3.47 -24.65 -10.44
CA ARG A 339 3.16 -24.70 -9.02
C ARG A 339 3.39 -23.34 -8.34
N PHE A 340 4.45 -22.62 -8.71
CA PHE A 340 4.70 -21.28 -8.18
C PHE A 340 3.54 -20.31 -8.47
N PHE A 341 3.05 -20.24 -9.71
CA PHE A 341 1.93 -19.36 -10.04
C PHE A 341 0.60 -19.84 -9.43
N GLU A 342 0.36 -21.15 -9.36
CA GLU A 342 -0.82 -21.70 -8.67
C GLU A 342 -0.83 -21.36 -7.18
N ASP A 343 0.31 -21.52 -6.49
CA ASP A 343 0.45 -21.16 -5.09
C ASP A 343 0.26 -19.65 -4.88
N LEU A 344 0.76 -18.82 -5.81
CA LEU A 344 0.59 -17.37 -5.75
C LEU A 344 -0.90 -16.97 -5.88
N ILE A 345 -1.65 -17.61 -6.79
CA ILE A 345 -3.10 -17.37 -6.94
C ILE A 345 -3.85 -17.80 -5.69
N LYS A 346 -3.50 -18.95 -5.09
CA LYS A 346 -4.15 -19.45 -3.87
C LYS A 346 -3.90 -18.55 -2.65
N ARG A 347 -2.72 -17.95 -2.55
CA ARG A 347 -2.29 -17.17 -1.38
C ARG A 347 -2.80 -15.72 -1.38
N HIS A 348 -3.21 -15.18 -2.52
CA HIS A 348 -3.57 -13.77 -2.64
C HIS A 348 -5.05 -13.57 -2.98
N PRO A 349 -5.67 -12.45 -2.56
CA PRO A 349 -7.04 -12.13 -2.93
C PRO A 349 -7.25 -12.15 -4.45
N SER A 350 -8.45 -12.56 -4.89
CA SER A 350 -8.82 -12.71 -6.31
C SER A 350 -8.57 -11.46 -7.16
N LYS A 351 -8.59 -10.26 -6.55
CA LYS A 351 -8.24 -9.00 -7.21
C LYS A 351 -6.83 -8.94 -7.79
N PHE A 352 -5.93 -9.85 -7.39
CA PHE A 352 -4.57 -9.97 -7.93
C PHE A 352 -4.44 -11.02 -9.03
N GLU A 353 -5.47 -11.86 -9.26
CA GLU A 353 -5.39 -13.01 -10.16
C GLU A 353 -5.08 -12.60 -11.60
N VAL A 354 -5.73 -11.54 -12.08
CA VAL A 354 -5.45 -10.93 -13.40
C VAL A 354 -3.98 -10.51 -13.49
N GLN A 355 -3.46 -9.81 -12.48
CA GLN A 355 -2.08 -9.32 -12.47
C GLN A 355 -1.07 -10.46 -12.36
N ILE A 356 -1.39 -11.54 -11.66
CA ILE A 356 -0.56 -12.74 -11.60
C ILE A 356 -0.48 -13.40 -12.97
N HIS A 357 -1.60 -13.58 -13.65
CA HIS A 357 -1.63 -14.16 -14.99
C HIS A 357 -0.91 -13.28 -16.02
N VAL A 358 -1.12 -11.96 -16.00
CA VAL A 358 -0.35 -11.02 -16.85
C VAL A 358 1.14 -11.11 -16.56
N GLY A 359 1.54 -11.15 -15.28
CA GLY A 359 2.95 -11.30 -14.89
C GLY A 359 3.56 -12.63 -15.33
N ALA A 360 2.82 -13.73 -15.21
CA ALA A 360 3.21 -15.06 -15.67
C ALA A 360 3.36 -15.11 -17.21
N ALA A 361 2.44 -14.49 -17.95
CA ALA A 361 2.53 -14.39 -19.41
C ALA A 361 3.83 -13.68 -19.82
N LEU A 362 4.09 -12.51 -19.25
CA LEU A 362 5.32 -11.75 -19.52
C LEU A 362 6.58 -12.51 -19.11
N PHE A 363 6.55 -13.26 -18.00
CA PHE A 363 7.64 -14.15 -17.62
C PHE A 363 7.92 -15.20 -18.69
N TYR A 364 6.89 -15.88 -19.18
CA TYR A 364 7.06 -16.92 -20.19
C TYR A 364 7.55 -16.36 -21.54
N PHE A 365 7.06 -15.20 -21.96
CA PHE A 365 7.52 -14.53 -23.17
C PHE A 365 8.99 -14.10 -23.08
N TYR A 366 9.37 -13.40 -22.00
CA TYR A 366 10.69 -12.77 -21.92
C TYR A 366 11.78 -13.65 -21.32
N ALA A 367 11.49 -14.37 -20.23
CA ALA A 367 12.51 -15.11 -19.48
C ALA A 367 12.67 -16.55 -19.97
N ARG A 368 11.56 -17.18 -20.40
CA ARG A 368 11.56 -18.60 -20.81
C ARG A 368 11.42 -18.82 -22.32
N LYS A 369 11.02 -17.79 -23.08
CA LYS A 369 10.76 -17.86 -24.52
C LYS A 369 9.75 -18.96 -24.89
N LYS A 370 8.72 -19.15 -24.05
CA LYS A 370 7.66 -20.15 -24.23
C LYS A 370 6.35 -19.46 -24.60
N ILE A 371 6.14 -19.25 -25.91
CA ILE A 371 5.01 -18.47 -26.43
C ILE A 371 3.66 -19.07 -26.01
N VAL A 372 3.45 -20.37 -26.24
CA VAL A 372 2.18 -21.05 -25.93
C VAL A 372 1.83 -20.91 -24.44
N LYS A 373 2.78 -21.15 -23.54
CA LYS A 373 2.56 -20.99 -22.09
C LYS A 373 2.20 -19.55 -21.71
N GLY A 374 2.85 -18.57 -22.32
CA GLY A 374 2.50 -17.17 -22.11
C GLY A 374 1.07 -16.86 -22.58
N CYS A 375 0.65 -17.44 -23.70
CA CYS A 375 -0.70 -17.30 -24.24
C CYS A 375 -1.76 -17.97 -23.35
N ILE A 376 -1.48 -19.14 -22.76
CA ILE A 376 -2.39 -19.78 -21.78
C ILE A 376 -2.69 -18.86 -20.61
N HIS A 377 -1.67 -18.21 -20.04
CA HIS A 377 -1.88 -17.26 -18.94
C HIS A 377 -2.60 -16.00 -19.40
N MET A 378 -2.29 -15.47 -20.59
CA MET A 378 -2.99 -14.31 -21.10
C MET A 378 -4.48 -14.64 -21.36
N GLU A 379 -4.80 -15.79 -21.94
CA GLU A 379 -6.19 -16.24 -22.13
C GLU A 379 -6.99 -16.19 -20.82
N LYS A 380 -6.39 -16.67 -19.72
CA LYS A 380 -7.01 -16.60 -18.38
C LYS A 380 -7.21 -15.15 -17.92
N ALA A 381 -6.20 -14.29 -18.06
CA ALA A 381 -6.31 -12.87 -17.70
C ALA A 381 -7.41 -12.14 -18.49
N LEU A 382 -7.48 -12.37 -19.81
CA LEU A 382 -8.46 -11.75 -20.70
C LEU A 382 -9.90 -12.19 -20.38
N LYS A 383 -10.09 -13.43 -19.91
CA LYS A 383 -11.41 -13.92 -19.47
C LYS A 383 -11.85 -13.34 -18.13
N LEU A 384 -10.90 -13.05 -17.24
CA LEU A 384 -11.16 -12.49 -15.90
C LEU A 384 -11.38 -10.96 -15.94
N GLU A 385 -10.78 -10.25 -16.90
CA GLU A 385 -10.90 -8.79 -17.04
C GLU A 385 -11.33 -8.41 -18.46
N PRO A 386 -12.62 -8.56 -18.80
CA PRO A 386 -13.14 -8.31 -20.14
C PRO A 386 -13.16 -6.82 -20.54
N THR A 387 -12.92 -5.89 -19.60
CA THR A 387 -12.79 -4.46 -19.94
C THR A 387 -11.37 -4.10 -20.38
N TYR A 388 -10.39 -4.97 -20.08
CA TYR A 388 -8.95 -4.81 -20.38
C TYR A 388 -8.28 -3.56 -19.79
N GLU A 389 -9.01 -2.68 -19.10
CA GLU A 389 -8.45 -1.49 -18.44
C GLU A 389 -7.38 -1.88 -17.41
N GLY A 390 -7.55 -3.03 -16.76
CA GLY A 390 -6.59 -3.59 -15.80
C GLY A 390 -5.33 -4.20 -16.43
N ILE A 391 -5.24 -4.31 -17.76
CA ILE A 391 -4.17 -5.03 -18.48
C ILE A 391 -3.33 -4.09 -19.37
N ASN A 392 -3.76 -2.86 -19.61
CA ASN A 392 -3.22 -1.99 -20.68
C ASN A 392 -1.80 -1.43 -20.48
N ASP A 393 -1.28 -1.33 -19.25
CA ASP A 393 0.06 -0.83 -18.96
C ASP A 393 0.62 -1.45 -17.68
N THR A 394 1.71 -2.19 -17.81
CA THR A 394 2.40 -2.78 -16.66
C THR A 394 3.90 -2.64 -16.76
N TYR A 395 4.56 -2.55 -15.60
CA TYR A 395 6.02 -2.62 -15.55
C TYR A 395 6.45 -4.08 -15.63
N ASN A 396 7.22 -4.41 -16.66
CA ASN A 396 7.78 -5.74 -16.85
C ASN A 396 9.18 -5.81 -16.23
N TYR A 397 9.33 -6.70 -15.24
CA TYR A 397 10.59 -6.92 -14.52
C TYR A 397 11.73 -7.49 -15.40
N TRP A 398 11.39 -8.21 -16.47
CA TRP A 398 12.34 -8.88 -17.36
C TRP A 398 12.86 -7.95 -18.46
N SER A 399 11.99 -7.11 -19.02
CA SER A 399 12.39 -6.06 -19.98
C SER A 399 12.85 -4.76 -19.30
N LYS A 400 12.60 -4.60 -17.99
CA LYS A 400 12.85 -3.38 -17.20
C LYS A 400 12.21 -2.13 -17.81
N SER A 401 11.00 -2.29 -18.35
CA SER A 401 10.28 -1.24 -19.04
C SER A 401 8.78 -1.36 -18.80
N ARG A 402 8.06 -0.25 -18.98
CA ARG A 402 6.60 -0.29 -19.13
C ARG A 402 6.27 -0.86 -20.50
N VAL A 403 5.38 -1.84 -20.51
CA VAL A 403 4.90 -2.53 -21.71
C VAL A 403 3.38 -2.54 -21.69
N ASN A 404 2.78 -2.68 -22.86
CA ASN A 404 1.37 -3.02 -23.00
C ASN A 404 1.28 -4.55 -23.20
N PRO A 405 0.86 -5.32 -22.18
CA PRO A 405 0.71 -6.78 -22.26
C PRO A 405 -0.12 -7.28 -23.46
N LEU A 406 -1.13 -6.52 -23.90
CA LEU A 406 -1.95 -6.89 -25.06
C LEU A 406 -1.12 -6.82 -26.34
N GLU A 407 -0.39 -5.72 -26.55
CA GLU A 407 0.53 -5.56 -27.68
C GLU A 407 1.65 -6.61 -27.67
N VAL A 408 2.22 -6.89 -26.49
CA VAL A 408 3.24 -7.95 -26.35
C VAL A 408 2.65 -9.29 -26.76
N THR A 409 1.50 -9.64 -26.22
CA THR A 409 0.87 -10.94 -26.48
C THR A 409 0.52 -11.09 -27.95
N TYR A 410 -0.11 -10.08 -28.55
CA TYR A 410 -0.49 -10.10 -29.96
C TYR A 410 0.72 -10.31 -30.88
N ASN A 411 1.83 -9.60 -30.62
CA ASN A 411 3.06 -9.81 -31.38
C ASN A 411 3.64 -11.22 -31.17
N GLN A 412 3.58 -11.77 -29.95
CA GLN A 412 4.06 -13.12 -29.67
C GLN A 412 3.17 -14.20 -30.31
N THR A 413 1.85 -14.00 -30.37
CA THR A 413 0.93 -14.93 -31.06
C THR A 413 1.21 -14.97 -32.55
N LEU A 414 1.47 -13.83 -33.20
CA LEU A 414 1.85 -13.79 -34.62
C LEU A 414 3.16 -14.56 -34.87
N VAL A 415 4.16 -14.39 -34.01
CA VAL A 415 5.43 -15.16 -34.08
C VAL A 415 5.17 -16.65 -33.93
N GLY A 416 4.34 -17.05 -32.96
CA GLY A 416 3.98 -18.44 -32.73
C GLY A 416 3.29 -19.06 -33.94
N LEU A 417 2.27 -18.41 -34.48
CA LEU A 417 1.52 -18.91 -35.65
C LEU A 417 2.38 -19.01 -36.92
N ALA A 418 3.39 -18.15 -37.07
CA ALA A 418 4.34 -18.22 -38.19
C ALA A 418 5.35 -19.38 -38.04
N ALA A 419 5.64 -19.82 -36.82
CA ALA A 419 6.51 -20.96 -36.55
C ALA A 419 5.74 -22.27 -36.78
N LYS A 420 5.92 -22.90 -37.96
CA LYS A 420 5.18 -24.10 -38.40
C LYS A 420 5.47 -25.41 -37.63
N ASN A 421 5.74 -25.34 -36.32
CA ASN A 421 6.18 -26.46 -35.48
C ASN A 421 5.28 -26.68 -34.25
N HIS A 422 4.07 -26.12 -34.23
CA HIS A 422 3.11 -26.26 -33.13
C HIS A 422 2.16 -27.44 -33.36
N SER A 423 1.66 -28.04 -32.28
CA SER A 423 0.55 -28.99 -32.38
C SER A 423 -0.77 -28.26 -32.66
N ASP A 424 -1.79 -28.97 -33.14
CA ASP A 424 -3.11 -28.41 -33.40
C ASP A 424 -3.72 -27.74 -32.14
N GLU A 425 -3.47 -28.31 -30.96
CA GLU A 425 -3.91 -27.75 -29.68
C GLU A 425 -3.19 -26.44 -29.34
N GLU A 426 -1.87 -26.40 -29.55
CA GLU A 426 -1.07 -25.20 -29.33
C GLU A 426 -1.47 -24.08 -30.30
N GLU A 427 -1.68 -24.42 -31.57
CA GLU A 427 -2.14 -23.47 -32.59
C GLU A 427 -3.54 -22.93 -32.24
N SER A 428 -4.44 -23.79 -31.76
CA SER A 428 -5.78 -23.39 -31.29
C SER A 428 -5.69 -22.38 -30.15
N ILE A 429 -4.78 -22.56 -29.18
CA ILE A 429 -4.55 -21.59 -28.09
C ILE A 429 -4.10 -20.23 -28.65
N LEU A 430 -3.12 -20.24 -29.57
CA LEU A 430 -2.60 -19.01 -30.16
C LEU A 430 -3.70 -18.23 -30.92
N ARG A 431 -4.52 -18.93 -31.70
CA ARG A 431 -5.65 -18.33 -32.44
C ARG A 431 -6.71 -17.74 -31.51
N ARG A 432 -7.13 -18.48 -30.46
CA ARG A 432 -8.11 -17.96 -29.50
C ARG A 432 -7.63 -16.67 -28.82
N VAL A 433 -6.36 -16.62 -28.41
CA VAL A 433 -5.80 -15.42 -27.77
C VAL A 433 -5.72 -14.26 -28.75
N GLN A 434 -5.33 -14.52 -30.00
CA GLN A 434 -5.34 -13.51 -31.06
C GLN A 434 -6.75 -12.92 -31.26
N GLU A 435 -7.75 -13.78 -31.42
CA GLU A 435 -9.16 -13.38 -31.62
C GLU A 435 -9.69 -12.56 -30.43
N LEU A 436 -9.41 -13.00 -29.19
CA LEU A 436 -9.81 -12.26 -27.98
C LEU A 436 -9.24 -10.83 -27.94
N ILE A 437 -8.03 -10.62 -28.44
CA ILE A 437 -7.41 -9.29 -28.52
C ILE A 437 -8.02 -8.47 -29.67
N GLU A 438 -8.20 -9.08 -30.85
CA GLU A 438 -8.72 -8.41 -32.05
C GLU A 438 -10.17 -7.91 -31.89
N VAL A 439 -11.01 -8.62 -31.15
CA VAL A 439 -12.41 -8.22 -30.90
C VAL A 439 -12.50 -6.89 -30.13
N GLN A 440 -11.47 -6.55 -29.36
CA GLN A 440 -11.59 -5.56 -28.28
C GLN A 440 -10.62 -4.39 -28.42
N VAL A 441 -9.57 -4.54 -29.24
CA VAL A 441 -8.60 -3.48 -29.49
C VAL A 441 -8.38 -3.33 -30.99
N ASP A 442 -8.34 -2.08 -31.46
CA ASP A 442 -7.92 -1.76 -32.82
C ASP A 442 -6.43 -2.10 -33.00
N VAL A 443 -6.14 -3.33 -33.43
CA VAL A 443 -4.78 -3.86 -33.63
C VAL A 443 -3.99 -3.07 -34.67
N THR A 444 -4.67 -2.33 -35.56
CA THR A 444 -3.99 -1.45 -36.54
C THR A 444 -3.34 -0.23 -35.88
N ARG A 445 -3.76 0.12 -34.65
CA ARG A 445 -3.16 1.18 -33.83
C ARG A 445 -2.07 0.70 -32.89
N MET A 446 -1.90 -0.62 -32.77
CA MET A 446 -0.80 -1.19 -31.99
C MET A 446 0.53 -1.00 -32.71
N ASN A 447 1.63 -0.95 -31.95
CA ASN A 447 2.97 -1.00 -32.52
C ASN A 447 3.30 -2.46 -32.90
N VAL A 448 2.58 -2.99 -33.90
CA VAL A 448 2.77 -4.35 -34.42
C VAL A 448 4.07 -4.37 -35.22
N CYS A 449 5.02 -5.21 -34.84
CA CYS A 449 6.22 -5.42 -35.64
C CYS A 449 5.84 -6.16 -36.93
N SER A 450 6.41 -5.77 -38.07
CA SER A 450 6.14 -6.48 -39.32
C SER A 450 6.60 -7.94 -39.20
N GLU A 451 5.93 -8.86 -39.90
CA GLU A 451 6.23 -10.29 -39.90
C GLU A 451 7.72 -10.57 -40.21
N LYS A 452 8.34 -9.74 -41.06
CA LYS A 452 9.77 -9.80 -41.38
C LYS A 452 10.68 -9.36 -40.23
N ASP A 453 10.28 -8.35 -39.45
CA ASP A 453 11.05 -7.87 -38.28
C ASP A 453 10.96 -8.85 -37.11
N LEU A 454 9.80 -9.49 -36.94
CA LEU A 454 9.52 -10.49 -35.91
C LEU A 454 10.40 -11.74 -36.04
N VAL A 455 10.56 -12.26 -37.27
CA VAL A 455 11.39 -13.43 -37.57
C VAL A 455 12.89 -13.14 -37.32
N VAL A 456 13.35 -11.92 -37.63
CA VAL A 456 14.75 -11.50 -37.43
C VAL A 456 15.09 -11.30 -35.95
N GLU A 457 14.21 -10.72 -35.16
CA GLU A 457 14.39 -10.55 -33.70
C GLU A 457 14.36 -11.90 -32.97
N HIS A 458 13.47 -12.82 -33.37
CA HIS A 458 13.38 -14.18 -32.81
C HIS A 458 14.66 -14.99 -33.05
N MET A 459 15.22 -14.95 -34.27
CA MET A 459 16.49 -15.60 -34.59
C MET A 459 17.70 -14.99 -33.85
N LYS A 460 17.63 -13.71 -33.50
CA LYS A 460 18.66 -13.04 -32.68
C LYS A 460 18.48 -13.26 -31.18
N GLY A 461 17.47 -14.04 -30.78
CA GLY A 461 17.16 -14.32 -29.38
C GLY A 461 16.72 -13.09 -28.57
N LYS A 462 16.32 -12.00 -29.23
CA LYS A 462 15.80 -10.78 -28.60
C LYS A 462 14.27 -10.76 -28.69
N PRO A 463 13.55 -10.39 -27.61
CA PRO A 463 12.12 -10.16 -27.72
C PRO A 463 11.88 -8.91 -28.60
N PRO A 464 10.96 -8.97 -29.58
CA PRO A 464 10.85 -8.01 -30.69
C PRO A 464 10.51 -6.54 -30.36
N LEU A 465 10.53 -6.11 -29.10
CA LEU A 465 9.83 -4.89 -28.69
C LEU A 465 10.75 -3.68 -28.56
N ARG A 466 10.65 -2.76 -29.53
CA ARG A 466 10.91 -1.32 -29.30
C ARG A 466 9.81 -0.76 -28.40
N THR A 467 10.24 -0.06 -27.35
CA THR A 467 9.42 0.49 -26.27
C THR A 467 8.37 1.49 -26.73
N CYS A 468 7.22 1.46 -26.03
CA CYS A 468 6.03 2.27 -26.18
C CYS A 468 6.32 3.76 -26.49
N SER A 469 6.11 4.16 -27.75
CA SER A 469 6.16 5.57 -28.19
C SER A 469 4.77 6.15 -28.48
N TYR A 470 3.73 5.31 -28.54
CA TYR A 470 2.38 5.70 -28.98
C TYR A 470 1.62 6.51 -27.92
N TRP A 471 1.67 6.12 -26.65
CA TRP A 471 0.97 6.85 -25.58
C TRP A 471 1.59 8.20 -25.22
N ARG A 472 2.88 8.43 -25.52
CA ARG A 472 3.46 9.79 -25.45
C ARG A 472 2.87 10.73 -26.50
N ARG A 473 2.34 10.23 -27.62
CA ARG A 473 1.68 11.06 -28.65
C ARG A 473 0.21 11.33 -28.33
N PHE A 474 -0.51 10.38 -27.74
CA PHE A 474 -1.92 10.59 -27.36
C PHE A 474 -2.08 11.62 -26.24
N TRP A 475 -1.19 11.61 -25.24
CA TRP A 475 -1.12 12.63 -24.19
C TRP A 475 -0.64 14.01 -24.69
N ARG A 476 0.20 14.06 -25.73
CA ARG A 476 0.61 15.33 -26.37
C ARG A 476 -0.42 15.91 -27.32
N ARG A 477 -1.35 15.11 -27.84
CA ARG A 477 -2.47 15.59 -28.67
C ARG A 477 -3.63 16.10 -27.82
N SER A 478 -3.97 15.42 -26.72
CA SER A 478 -5.02 15.88 -25.80
C SER A 478 -4.65 17.14 -25.01
N SER A 479 -3.36 17.45 -24.86
CA SER A 479 -2.88 18.72 -24.30
C SER A 479 -2.70 19.84 -25.33
N ARG A 480 -2.97 19.58 -26.62
CA ARG A 480 -2.90 20.58 -27.70
C ARG A 480 -4.27 20.94 -28.30
N SER A 481 -5.36 20.30 -27.88
CA SER A 481 -6.71 20.59 -28.39
C SER A 481 -7.54 21.58 -27.54
N ASN A 482 -7.00 22.13 -26.44
CA ASN A 482 -7.68 23.15 -25.65
C ASN A 482 -6.96 24.51 -25.68
N ASN A 483 -6.45 24.91 -26.84
CA ASN A 483 -5.97 26.27 -27.06
C ASN A 483 -6.27 26.69 -28.50
N THR A 484 -7.41 27.35 -28.72
CA THR A 484 -7.57 28.64 -29.42
C THR A 484 -9.03 28.89 -29.81
N PRO A 485 -9.42 30.17 -29.92
CA PRO A 485 -9.99 31.03 -28.87
C PRO A 485 -11.41 30.64 -28.42
#